data_AF-A0A8B0STT0-F1
#
_entry.id   AF-A0A8B0STT0-F1
#
_cell.length_a   1.000
_cell.length_b   1.000
_cell.length_c   1.000
_cell.angle_alpha   90.00
_cell.angle_beta   90.00
_cell.angle_gamma   90.00
#
_symmetry.space_group_name_H-M   'P 1'
#
loop_
_entity.id
_entity.type
_entity.pdbx_description
1 polymer ?
#
loop_
_entity_poly.entity_id
_entity_poly.type
_entity_poly.pdbx_seq_one_letter_code
_entity_poly.pdbx_strand_id
1 'polypeptide(L)'
;MPDRAQALIDQTSQLLPRIKITELLMDVDDWTGFSRHFTHLKDGAEAKDRTLLLSAILGDAINLGLTKMAESSPGLTYAKLSRLQARHIRDETYSAALAELVNHQYRHAFAAHWGDGTTSSSDGQRFRAGGRGEHRARQPEVR
;
A
#
# COMPACT_ATOMS: atom_id res chain seq x y z
N MET A 1 -0.84 8.85 25.47
CA MET A 1 -1.31 9.87 24.53
C MET A 1 -1.96 10.99 25.34
N PRO A 2 -1.79 12.28 24.99
CA PRO A 2 -2.48 13.37 25.68
C PRO A 2 -4.00 13.24 25.54
N ASP A 3 -4.77 13.57 26.58
CA ASP A 3 -6.24 13.38 26.60
C ASP A 3 -6.96 14.12 25.46
N ARG A 4 -6.46 15.30 25.07
CA ARG A 4 -7.00 16.05 23.92
C ARG A 4 -6.81 15.33 22.59
N ALA A 5 -5.72 14.58 22.42
CA ALA A 5 -5.49 13.79 21.21
C ALA A 5 -6.46 12.60 21.14
N GLN A 6 -6.76 11.98 22.28
CA GLN A 6 -7.73 10.88 22.33
C GLN A 6 -9.14 11.35 21.99
N ALA A 7 -9.59 12.48 22.54
CA ALA A 7 -10.90 13.05 22.22
C ALA A 7 -11.07 13.35 20.72
N LEU A 8 -10.00 13.82 20.06
CA LEU A 8 -10.02 14.08 18.62
C LEU A 8 -10.05 12.79 17.79
N ILE A 9 -9.32 11.76 18.20
CA ILE A 9 -9.35 10.43 17.57
C ILE A 9 -10.76 9.85 17.64
N ASP A 10 -11.41 9.94 18.81
CA ASP A 10 -12.76 9.39 19.01
C ASP A 10 -13.79 10.14 18.15
N GLN A 11 -13.73 11.47 18.12
CA GLN A 11 -14.59 12.30 17.26
C GLN A 11 -14.39 11.97 15.77
N THR A 12 -13.14 11.87 15.33
CA THR A 12 -12.82 11.58 13.92
C THR A 12 -13.27 10.17 13.54
N SER A 13 -13.10 9.20 14.44
CA SER A 13 -13.51 7.81 14.21
C SER A 13 -15.02 7.67 14.06
N GLN A 14 -15.81 8.51 14.73
CA GLN A 14 -17.28 8.54 14.58
C GLN A 14 -17.74 9.07 13.21
N LEU A 15 -16.89 9.83 12.51
CA LEU A 15 -17.20 10.35 11.16
C LEU A 15 -16.89 9.34 10.05
N LEU A 16 -16.09 8.30 10.34
CA LEU A 16 -15.71 7.30 9.35
C LEU A 16 -16.83 6.25 9.19
N PRO A 17 -17.38 6.08 7.97
CA PRO A 17 -18.41 5.08 7.73
C PRO A 17 -17.83 3.66 7.89
N ARG A 18 -18.69 2.72 8.30
CA ARG A 18 -18.36 1.30 8.28
C ARG A 18 -18.43 0.79 6.84
N ILE A 19 -17.30 0.73 6.16
CA ILE A 19 -17.17 0.23 4.79
C ILE A 19 -16.38 -1.09 4.76
N LYS A 20 -16.71 -2.00 3.83
CA LYS A 20 -15.87 -3.18 3.62
C LYS A 20 -14.57 -2.76 2.95
N ILE A 21 -13.44 -3.29 3.41
CA ILE A 21 -12.12 -2.94 2.87
C ILE A 21 -12.03 -3.13 1.35
N THR A 22 -12.70 -4.14 0.77
CA THR A 22 -12.74 -4.35 -0.68
C THR A 22 -13.57 -3.31 -1.43
N GLU A 23 -14.63 -2.77 -0.81
CA GLU A 23 -15.42 -1.67 -1.38
C GLU A 23 -14.59 -0.38 -1.33
N LEU A 24 -13.89 -0.11 -0.22
CA LEU A 24 -12.95 1.01 -0.13
C LEU A 24 -11.83 0.92 -1.19
N LEU A 25 -11.29 -0.27 -1.44
CA LEU A 25 -10.29 -0.48 -2.49
C LEU A 25 -10.86 -0.24 -3.89
N MET A 26 -12.15 -0.53 -4.13
CA MET A 26 -12.80 -0.19 -5.41
C MET A 26 -12.92 1.32 -5.57
N ASP A 27 -13.32 2.06 -4.53
CA ASP A 27 -13.40 3.52 -4.58
C ASP A 27 -12.03 4.14 -4.89
N VAL A 28 -10.97 3.66 -4.23
CA VAL A 28 -9.59 4.08 -4.50
C VAL A 28 -9.16 3.75 -5.93
N ASP A 29 -9.54 2.58 -6.44
CA ASP A 29 -9.29 2.23 -7.84
C ASP A 29 -10.06 3.14 -8.80
N ASP A 30 -11.30 3.51 -8.51
CA ASP A 30 -12.05 4.43 -9.37
C ASP A 30 -11.45 5.84 -9.37
N TRP A 31 -10.82 6.28 -8.28
CA TRP A 31 -10.13 7.59 -8.20
C TRP A 31 -8.78 7.63 -8.90
N THR A 32 -8.04 6.51 -8.88
CA THR A 32 -6.63 6.47 -9.29
C THR A 32 -6.39 5.65 -10.55
N GLY A 33 -7.29 4.71 -10.84
CA GLY A 33 -7.19 3.71 -11.89
C GLY A 33 -5.98 2.78 -11.72
N PHE A 34 -5.48 2.56 -10.50
CA PHE A 34 -4.23 1.82 -10.27
C PHE A 34 -4.33 0.36 -10.77
N SER A 35 -5.52 -0.24 -10.79
CA SER A 35 -5.73 -1.62 -11.19
C SER A 35 -5.36 -1.91 -12.65
N ARG A 36 -5.36 -0.89 -13.53
CA ARG A 36 -4.96 -0.99 -14.95
C ARG A 36 -3.53 -1.50 -15.15
N HIS A 37 -2.68 -1.34 -14.13
CA HIS A 37 -1.28 -1.79 -14.17
C HIS A 37 -1.13 -3.30 -13.97
N PHE A 38 -2.14 -3.98 -13.44
CA PHE A 38 -2.14 -5.43 -13.25
C PHE A 38 -2.58 -6.14 -14.54
N THR A 39 -1.76 -6.01 -15.57
CA THR A 39 -2.03 -6.56 -16.90
C THR A 39 -1.65 -8.04 -16.99
N HIS A 40 -2.42 -8.75 -17.81
CA HIS A 40 -2.23 -10.16 -18.10
C HIS A 40 -0.90 -10.39 -18.82
N LEU A 41 -0.11 -11.36 -18.33
CA LEU A 41 1.27 -11.60 -18.73
C LEU A 41 1.47 -11.84 -20.25
N LYS A 42 0.47 -12.39 -20.94
CA LYS A 42 0.64 -12.80 -22.36
C LYS A 42 0.23 -11.74 -23.38
N ASP A 43 -0.83 -11.01 -23.09
CA ASP A 43 -1.52 -10.14 -24.06
C ASP A 43 -1.70 -8.70 -23.53
N GLY A 44 -1.27 -8.41 -22.30
CA GLY A 44 -1.35 -7.09 -21.70
C GLY A 44 -2.77 -6.66 -21.32
N ALA A 45 -3.76 -7.54 -21.40
CA ALA A 45 -5.14 -7.20 -21.08
C ALA A 45 -5.34 -6.94 -19.59
N GLU A 46 -6.23 -6.03 -19.22
CA GLU A 46 -6.60 -5.80 -17.82
C GLU A 46 -7.36 -6.98 -17.21
N ALA A 47 -7.28 -7.10 -15.88
CA ALA A 47 -8.04 -8.11 -15.15
C ALA A 47 -9.55 -7.84 -15.25
N LYS A 48 -10.29 -8.76 -15.88
CA LYS A 48 -11.75 -8.64 -16.05
C LYS A 48 -12.52 -8.61 -14.74
N ASP A 49 -12.04 -9.34 -13.74
CA ASP A 49 -12.67 -9.42 -12.41
C ASP A 49 -11.86 -8.58 -11.41
N ARG A 50 -12.27 -7.32 -11.27
CA ARG A 50 -11.63 -6.36 -10.35
C ARG A 50 -11.72 -6.80 -8.90
N THR A 51 -12.86 -7.34 -8.47
CA THR A 51 -13.04 -7.83 -7.09
C THR A 51 -12.06 -8.97 -6.76
N LEU A 52 -11.87 -9.90 -7.69
CA LEU A 52 -10.91 -10.99 -7.52
C LEU A 52 -9.46 -10.47 -7.49
N LEU A 53 -9.14 -9.48 -8.33
CA LEU A 53 -7.83 -8.81 -8.32
C LEU A 53 -7.56 -8.12 -6.98
N LEU A 54 -8.48 -7.27 -6.53
CA LEU A 54 -8.34 -6.52 -5.28
C LEU A 54 -8.28 -7.47 -4.06
N SER A 55 -8.97 -8.60 -4.11
CA SER A 55 -8.90 -9.62 -3.05
C SER A 55 -7.53 -10.31 -3.00
N ALA A 56 -6.92 -10.59 -4.16
CA ALA A 56 -5.57 -11.14 -4.21
C ALA A 56 -4.53 -10.13 -3.68
N ILE A 57 -4.60 -8.87 -4.14
CA ILE A 57 -3.73 -7.77 -3.69
C ILE A 57 -3.87 -7.56 -2.19
N LEU A 58 -5.09 -7.51 -1.67
CA LEU A 58 -5.34 -7.34 -0.23
C LEU A 58 -4.73 -8.49 0.57
N GLY A 59 -4.83 -9.72 0.08
CA GLY A 59 -4.25 -10.90 0.72
C GLY A 59 -2.74 -10.82 0.86
N ASP A 60 -2.05 -10.33 -0.18
CA ASP A 60 -0.62 -10.07 -0.16
C ASP A 60 -0.28 -8.89 0.77
N ALA A 61 -0.98 -7.77 0.63
CA ALA A 61 -0.69 -6.51 1.33
C ALA A 61 -0.81 -6.60 2.86
N ILE A 62 -1.72 -7.45 3.38
CA ILE A 62 -1.91 -7.62 4.82
C ILE A 62 -1.23 -8.89 5.36
N ASN A 63 -0.39 -9.55 4.55
CA ASN A 63 0.28 -10.82 4.89
C ASN A 63 -0.69 -11.95 5.28
N LEU A 64 -1.92 -11.93 4.76
CA LEU A 64 -2.93 -12.98 5.02
C LEU A 64 -2.70 -14.20 4.10
N GLY A 65 -2.28 -13.93 2.87
CA GLY A 65 -2.09 -14.94 1.82
C GLY A 65 -3.41 -15.45 1.23
N LEU A 66 -3.31 -16.11 0.07
CA LEU A 66 -4.47 -16.49 -0.74
C LEU A 66 -5.37 -17.57 -0.09
N THR A 67 -4.79 -18.47 0.71
CA THR A 67 -5.55 -19.55 1.37
C THR A 67 -6.55 -18.98 2.37
N LYS A 68 -6.06 -18.19 3.34
CA LYS A 68 -6.92 -17.57 4.35
C LYS A 68 -7.86 -16.52 3.74
N MET A 69 -7.44 -15.84 2.67
CA MET A 69 -8.31 -14.94 1.93
C MET A 69 -9.52 -15.68 1.33
N ALA A 70 -9.30 -16.87 0.75
CA ALA A 70 -10.38 -17.71 0.23
C ALA A 70 -11.31 -18.22 1.33
N GLU A 71 -10.79 -18.60 2.50
CA GLU A 71 -11.59 -19.04 3.64
C GLU A 71 -12.46 -17.92 4.22
N SER A 72 -11.97 -16.68 4.17
CA SER A 72 -12.62 -15.52 4.76
C SER A 72 -13.63 -14.82 3.85
N SER A 73 -13.70 -15.23 2.58
CA SER A 73 -14.44 -14.50 1.53
C SER A 73 -15.42 -15.40 0.78
N PRO A 74 -16.74 -15.20 0.94
CA PRO A 74 -17.75 -15.99 0.23
C PRO A 74 -17.55 -15.95 -1.30
N GLY A 75 -17.56 -17.13 -1.94
CA GLY A 75 -17.48 -17.27 -3.40
C GLY A 75 -16.06 -17.20 -4.01
N LEU A 76 -15.05 -16.87 -3.20
CA LEU A 76 -13.64 -16.96 -3.58
C LEU A 76 -13.10 -18.38 -3.34
N THR A 77 -12.16 -18.79 -4.17
CA THR A 77 -11.41 -20.03 -3.96
C THR A 77 -9.94 -19.77 -4.16
N TYR A 78 -9.08 -20.51 -3.46
CA TYR A 78 -7.63 -20.43 -3.64
C TYR A 78 -7.24 -20.59 -5.12
N ALA A 79 -7.86 -21.54 -5.82
CA ALA A 79 -7.59 -21.77 -7.24
C ALA A 79 -7.91 -20.57 -8.14
N LYS A 80 -8.98 -19.81 -7.85
CA LYS A 80 -9.29 -18.58 -8.59
C LYS A 80 -8.23 -17.50 -8.32
N LEU A 81 -7.91 -17.28 -7.04
CA LEU A 81 -6.94 -16.28 -6.61
C LEU A 81 -5.53 -16.56 -7.14
N SER A 82 -5.04 -17.79 -6.98
CA SER A 82 -3.70 -18.21 -7.43
C SER A 82 -3.56 -18.07 -8.95
N ARG A 83 -4.58 -18.46 -9.73
CA ARG A 83 -4.56 -18.26 -11.19
C ARG A 83 -4.59 -16.78 -11.57
N LEU A 84 -5.33 -15.95 -10.85
CA LEU A 84 -5.34 -14.51 -11.11
C LEU A 84 -3.96 -13.90 -10.82
N GLN A 85 -3.39 -14.19 -9.64
CA GLN A 85 -2.07 -13.71 -9.22
C GLN A 85 -1.01 -14.10 -10.24
N ALA A 86 -0.92 -15.39 -10.60
CA ALA A 86 0.06 -15.89 -11.57
C ALA A 86 -0.04 -15.23 -12.96
N ARG A 87 -1.17 -14.62 -13.32
CA ARG A 87 -1.37 -13.96 -14.60
C ARG A 87 -1.16 -12.45 -14.56
N HIS A 88 -1.44 -11.79 -13.44
CA HIS A 88 -1.56 -10.33 -13.39
C HIS A 88 -0.66 -9.65 -12.34
N ILE A 89 -0.17 -10.37 -11.34
CA ILE A 89 0.55 -9.78 -10.20
C ILE A 89 2.03 -10.13 -10.29
N ARG A 90 2.88 -9.10 -10.33
CA ARG A 90 4.36 -9.15 -10.40
C ARG A 90 4.93 -7.90 -9.72
N ASP A 91 6.23 -7.88 -9.46
CA ASP A 91 6.88 -6.74 -8.78
C ASP A 91 6.74 -5.44 -9.57
N GLU A 92 6.83 -5.51 -10.91
CA GLU A 92 6.67 -4.35 -11.78
C GLU A 92 5.23 -3.82 -11.81
N THR A 93 4.21 -4.69 -11.71
CA THR A 93 2.82 -4.26 -11.66
C THR A 93 2.51 -3.58 -10.33
N TYR A 94 3.06 -4.09 -9.23
CA TYR A 94 2.98 -3.43 -7.92
C TYR A 94 3.68 -2.09 -7.93
N SER A 95 4.89 -2.01 -8.49
CA SER A 95 5.67 -0.77 -8.55
C SER A 95 4.93 0.32 -9.34
N ALA A 96 4.34 -0.04 -10.48
CA ALA A 96 3.56 0.89 -11.31
C ALA A 96 2.26 1.34 -10.60
N ALA A 97 1.51 0.40 -10.00
CA ALA A 97 0.32 0.72 -9.23
C ALA A 97 0.62 1.64 -8.03
N LEU A 98 1.71 1.37 -7.30
CA LEU A 98 2.14 2.21 -6.18
C LEU A 98 2.51 3.61 -6.64
N ALA A 99 3.21 3.75 -7.76
CA ALA A 99 3.53 5.06 -8.33
C ALA A 99 2.25 5.85 -8.65
N GLU A 100 1.22 5.19 -9.16
CA GLU A 100 -0.08 5.84 -9.43
C GLU A 100 -0.75 6.35 -8.15
N LEU A 101 -0.78 5.53 -7.09
CA LEU A 101 -1.34 5.91 -5.79
C LEU A 101 -0.58 7.09 -5.16
N VAL A 102 0.75 7.04 -5.18
CA VAL A 102 1.62 8.11 -4.64
C VAL A 102 1.42 9.40 -5.42
N ASN A 103 1.38 9.33 -6.75
CA ASN A 103 1.15 10.50 -7.59
C ASN A 103 -0.23 11.12 -7.37
N HIS A 104 -1.26 10.30 -7.16
CA HIS A 104 -2.60 10.79 -6.83
C HIS A 104 -2.61 11.47 -5.47
N GLN A 105 -2.01 10.86 -4.44
CA GLN A 105 -1.88 11.45 -3.11
C GLN A 105 -1.14 12.79 -3.14
N TYR A 106 -0.06 12.88 -3.92
CA TYR A 106 0.75 14.11 -4.05
C TYR A 106 -0.04 15.27 -4.66
N ARG A 107 -0.99 15.00 -5.55
CA ARG A 107 -1.85 16.03 -6.17
C ARG A 107 -2.99 16.50 -5.27
N HIS A 108 -3.24 15.82 -4.15
CA HIS A 108 -4.33 16.18 -3.25
C HIS A 108 -4.03 17.52 -2.56
N ALA A 109 -5.01 18.43 -2.49
CA ALA A 109 -4.81 19.79 -1.95
C ALA A 109 -4.26 19.77 -0.51
N PHE A 110 -4.64 18.77 0.28
CA PHE A 110 -4.15 18.62 1.65
C PHE A 110 -2.66 18.23 1.72
N ALA A 111 -2.11 17.58 0.70
CA ALA A 111 -0.69 17.19 0.66
C ALA A 111 0.23 18.41 0.65
N ALA A 112 -0.22 19.55 0.10
CA ALA A 112 0.53 20.81 0.10
C ALA A 112 0.84 21.33 1.52
N HIS A 113 0.08 20.94 2.53
CA HIS A 113 0.38 21.31 3.92
C HIS A 113 1.62 20.60 4.46
N TRP A 114 2.00 19.45 3.90
CA TRP A 114 3.16 18.64 4.32
C TRP A 114 4.44 18.92 3.53
N GLY A 115 4.42 19.95 2.67
CA GLY A 115 5.59 20.43 1.93
C GLY A 115 5.49 20.21 0.42
N ASP A 116 6.56 20.53 -0.29
CA ASP A 116 6.69 20.44 -1.75
C ASP A 116 7.23 19.07 -2.22
N GLY A 117 7.20 18.05 -1.35
CA GLY A 117 7.71 16.71 -1.63
C GLY A 117 9.23 16.59 -1.70
N THR A 118 10.00 17.66 -1.46
CA THR A 118 11.47 17.61 -1.47
C THR A 118 12.07 17.15 -0.14
N THR A 119 11.27 17.19 0.93
CA THR A 119 11.68 16.82 2.28
C THR A 119 10.87 15.62 2.76
N SER A 120 11.55 14.63 3.34
CA SER A 120 10.92 13.47 3.98
C SER A 120 11.29 13.44 5.46
N SER A 121 10.28 13.40 6.33
CA SER A 121 10.46 13.17 7.77
C SER A 121 10.12 11.70 8.07
N SER A 122 11.15 10.86 8.15
CA SER A 122 10.98 9.47 8.58
C SER A 122 11.20 9.40 10.09
N ASP A 123 10.14 9.12 10.85
CA ASP A 123 10.24 8.76 12.28
C ASP A 123 10.86 7.36 12.41
N GLY A 124 12.14 7.24 12.04
CA GLY A 124 12.89 6.01 12.20
C GLY A 124 13.11 5.73 13.67
N GLN A 125 12.44 4.72 14.23
CA GLN A 125 12.88 4.12 15.48
C GLN A 125 14.32 3.59 15.28
N ARG A 126 15.29 4.26 15.91
CA ARG A 126 16.69 3.82 15.88
C ARG A 126 16.83 2.56 16.73
N PHE A 127 16.70 1.39 16.11
CA PHE A 127 17.18 0.16 16.72
C PHE A 127 18.71 0.16 16.64
N ARG A 128 19.40 0.12 17.80
CA ARG A 128 20.84 -0.13 17.81
C ARG A 128 21.05 -1.59 17.38
N ALA A 129 21.48 -1.80 16.14
CA ALA A 129 22.12 -3.07 15.77
C ALA A 129 23.39 -3.20 16.62
N GLY A 130 23.36 -4.08 17.63
CA GLY A 130 24.54 -4.39 18.43
C GLY A 130 25.55 -5.14 17.57
N GLY A 131 26.67 -4.50 17.24
CA GLY A 131 27.78 -5.13 16.55
C GLY A 131 29.01 -4.24 16.58
N ARG A 132 30.03 -4.65 17.34
CA ARG A 132 31.34 -4.00 17.35
C ARG A 132 31.93 -4.06 15.94
N GLY A 133 32.17 -2.90 15.36
CA GLY A 133 32.93 -2.71 14.14
C GLY A 133 33.65 -1.38 14.22
N GLU A 134 34.75 -1.35 14.98
CA GLU A 134 35.75 -0.29 14.83
C GLU A 134 36.26 -0.33 13.40
N HIS A 135 35.98 0.69 12.61
CA HIS A 135 36.90 1.09 11.56
C HIS A 135 37.11 2.61 11.63
N ARG A 136 38.24 2.93 12.26
CA ARG A 136 38.88 4.23 12.26
C ARG A 136 39.20 4.63 10.82
N ALA A 137 38.64 5.75 10.37
CA ALA A 137 39.22 6.54 9.30
C ALA A 137 39.22 8.00 9.73
N ARG A 138 40.44 8.52 9.98
CA ARG A 138 40.73 9.93 10.21
C ARG A 138 40.69 10.67 8.87
N GLN A 139 39.89 11.76 8.81
CA GLN A 139 40.16 13.15 8.33
C GLN A 139 40.85 13.40 6.97
N PRO A 140 40.64 14.56 6.27
CA PRO A 140 40.53 15.89 6.88
C PRO A 140 39.53 16.90 6.26
N GLU A 141 39.40 18.02 6.98
CA GLU A 141 38.75 19.28 6.63
C GLU A 141 39.38 19.95 5.41
N VAL A 142 38.57 20.67 4.62
CA VAL A 142 39.05 21.75 3.75
C VAL A 142 38.09 22.95 3.86
N ARG A 143 38.64 23.99 4.50
CA ARG A 143 38.38 25.44 4.44
C ARG A 143 36.96 25.98 4.31
#